data_AF-A0AAE2NWJ2-F1
#
_entry.id   AF-A0AAE2NWJ2-F1
#
_cell.length_a   1.000
_cell.length_b   1.000
_cell.length_c   1.000
_cell.angle_alpha   90.00
_cell.angle_beta   90.00
_cell.angle_gamma   90.00
#
_symmetry.space_group_name_H-M   'P 1'
#
loop_
_entity.id
_entity.type
_entity.pdbx_description
1 polymer ?
#
loop_
_entity_poly.entity_id
_entity_poly.type
_entity_poly.pdbx_seq_one_letter_code
_entity_poly.pdbx_strand_id
1 'polypeptide(L)'
;MQLQVMNSPFNQEQAELLNRLLPTLTESQKIWLSGYLAAARPESGEAAAPAPQAAAESPAVSKEVTVLYGSQTGNAEGLAKQTVKTLEERGFQVTVASMNDFKPNNLKKINNLLIVVSTHGEGDPPDNALAFHEFLHGRRAPKLEALRFSVLALGDSSYEFFCQTGKEFDERLKELGGTQLAPRVDCDLDYDEPFSEWLDAVIGGLNEGAGNQTAEAPAETPALGESVYSRTNPFRAEVLENINLNGRGSNKETRHLELSLEGSGLAYQPGDSLGIYPENDPALVDELINELKWDPKQEVAVNKQGETRPLKDALTSHFEITVLTKPLLQKAAQFTTDKKLSELLAEGNEEQVKAYINGRDLLDLVRDFGPWEASAEDFLSILRKMPARLYSIASSLEANPEEVHLTIGAVRYDAHGRERKGVCSILCAERLQPGDTLPIYIQHNQNFKLPENPDTPIIMVGPGTGIAPFRSFMQEREETGAEGKTWLFFGDQHFVTDFLYQTEWQKWLQNGVLTKMDVAFSRDSEEKVYVQHRMKEQSKELYEWLQQGAAVYICGDEQHMAHDVHQALLDIIQEEGGMSREKAESFLADMQQKKRYQRDVY
;
A
#
# COMPACT_ATOMS: atom_id res chain seq x y z
N MET A 1 7.23 53.02 -27.54
CA MET A 1 6.67 54.07 -26.64
C MET A 1 7.76 55.09 -26.38
N GLN A 2 7.48 56.39 -26.51
CA GLN A 2 8.41 57.44 -26.10
C GLN A 2 8.28 57.65 -24.58
N LEU A 3 9.41 57.63 -23.88
CA LEU A 3 9.51 57.98 -22.47
C LEU A 3 9.24 59.48 -22.29
N GLN A 4 8.43 59.84 -21.31
CA GLN A 4 8.20 61.21 -20.90
C GLN A 4 8.51 61.31 -19.41
N VAL A 5 8.85 62.51 -18.93
CA VAL A 5 9.13 62.74 -17.50
C VAL A 5 7.92 62.36 -16.63
N MET A 6 6.71 62.49 -17.17
CA MET A 6 5.47 62.16 -16.44
C MET A 6 5.15 60.66 -16.40
N ASN A 7 5.78 59.83 -17.24
CA ASN A 7 5.50 58.39 -17.31
C ASN A 7 6.73 57.50 -17.09
N SER A 8 7.85 58.09 -16.64
CA SER A 8 9.09 57.39 -16.36
C SER A 8 9.86 58.09 -15.23
N PRO A 9 10.74 57.40 -14.49
CA PRO A 9 11.49 57.98 -13.37
C PRO A 9 12.66 58.89 -13.83
N PHE A 10 12.78 59.20 -15.13
CA PHE A 10 13.89 59.95 -15.70
C PHE A 10 13.56 61.44 -15.82
N ASN A 11 14.56 62.30 -15.56
CA ASN A 11 14.39 63.73 -15.79
C ASN A 11 14.34 64.05 -17.31
N GLN A 12 14.04 65.30 -17.66
CA GLN A 12 13.77 65.66 -19.05
C GLN A 12 14.94 65.37 -19.99
N GLU A 13 16.16 65.72 -19.57
CA GLU A 13 17.37 65.48 -20.37
C GLU A 13 17.67 63.98 -20.52
N GLN A 14 17.48 63.20 -19.44
CA GLN A 14 17.68 61.74 -19.45
C GLN A 14 16.65 61.03 -20.34
N ALA A 15 15.37 61.42 -20.24
CA ALA A 15 14.30 60.86 -21.05
C ALA A 15 14.53 61.15 -22.55
N GLU A 16 14.98 62.36 -22.90
CA GLU A 16 15.33 62.74 -24.27
C GLU A 16 16.51 61.91 -24.82
N LEU A 17 17.57 61.72 -24.02
CA LEU A 17 18.71 60.90 -24.41
C LEU A 17 18.33 59.43 -24.60
N LEU A 18 17.55 58.86 -23.69
CA LEU A 18 17.08 57.47 -23.78
C LEU A 18 16.15 57.26 -24.97
N ASN A 19 15.24 58.21 -25.24
CA ASN A 19 14.36 58.14 -26.41
C ASN A 19 15.12 58.24 -27.73
N ARG A 20 16.26 58.93 -27.77
CA ARG A 20 17.10 59.00 -28.97
C ARG A 20 17.95 57.74 -29.14
N LEU A 21 18.44 57.16 -28.03
CA LEU A 21 19.36 56.02 -28.05
C LEU A 21 18.63 54.68 -28.25
N LEU A 22 17.58 54.40 -27.47
CA LEU A 22 16.94 53.08 -27.43
C LEU A 22 16.40 52.59 -28.79
N PRO A 23 15.86 53.44 -29.69
CA PRO A 23 15.43 53.00 -31.02
C PRO A 23 16.59 52.65 -31.96
N THR A 24 17.79 53.15 -31.69
CA THR A 24 18.99 52.87 -32.51
C THR A 24 19.68 51.56 -32.14
N LEU A 25 19.27 50.93 -31.02
CA LEU A 25 19.85 49.69 -30.53
C LEU A 25 19.13 48.46 -31.11
N THR A 26 19.90 47.42 -31.43
CA THR A 26 19.37 46.10 -31.79
C THR A 26 18.88 45.35 -30.54
N GLU A 27 18.06 44.29 -30.73
CA GLU A 27 17.54 43.50 -29.60
C GLU A 27 18.63 42.85 -28.74
N SER A 28 19.70 42.34 -29.37
CA SER A 28 20.85 41.79 -28.65
C SER A 28 21.59 42.85 -27.82
N GLN A 29 21.66 44.09 -28.30
CA GLN A 29 22.26 45.20 -27.55
C GLN A 29 21.40 45.64 -26.36
N LYS A 30 20.06 45.60 -26.50
CA LYS A 30 19.14 45.90 -25.39
C LYS A 30 19.22 44.85 -24.27
N ILE A 31 19.27 43.56 -24.63
CA ILE A 31 19.44 42.47 -23.67
C ILE A 31 20.76 42.62 -22.90
N TRP A 32 21.86 42.90 -23.61
CA TRP A 32 23.17 43.10 -22.97
C TRP A 32 23.18 44.32 -22.03
N LEU A 33 22.63 45.46 -22.46
CA LEU A 33 22.58 46.69 -21.64
C LEU A 33 21.76 46.49 -20.36
N SER A 34 20.69 45.68 -20.41
CA SER A 34 19.88 45.37 -19.22
C SER A 34 20.68 44.58 -18.17
N GLY A 35 21.48 43.61 -18.60
CA GLY A 35 22.37 42.85 -17.71
C GLY A 35 23.49 43.72 -17.14
N TYR A 36 24.07 44.61 -17.95
CA TYR A 36 25.12 45.52 -17.50
C TYR A 36 24.63 46.48 -16.42
N LEU A 37 23.45 47.08 -16.59
CA LEU A 37 22.87 47.99 -15.59
C LEU A 37 22.46 47.29 -14.29
N ALA A 38 22.04 46.01 -14.37
CA ALA A 38 21.72 45.21 -13.19
C ALA A 38 22.99 44.87 -12.37
N ALA A 39 24.10 44.61 -13.05
CA ALA A 39 25.39 44.29 -12.43
C ALA A 39 26.14 45.53 -11.89
N ALA A 40 25.84 46.73 -12.40
CA ALA A 40 26.59 47.95 -12.08
C ALA A 40 26.15 48.67 -10.78
N ARG A 41 25.35 48.06 -9.90
CA ARG A 41 25.01 48.66 -8.60
C ARG A 41 26.22 48.61 -7.66
N PRO A 42 26.80 49.75 -7.23
CA PRO A 42 27.83 49.74 -6.20
C PRO A 42 27.17 49.79 -4.82
N GLU A 43 27.47 48.82 -3.96
CA GLU A 43 27.23 48.94 -2.52
C GLU A 43 28.11 50.08 -1.97
N SER A 44 27.49 51.08 -1.34
CA SER A 44 28.18 52.16 -0.64
C SER A 44 28.28 51.78 0.83
N GLY A 45 29.50 51.48 1.28
CA GLY A 45 29.81 51.14 2.66
C GLY A 45 30.10 52.36 3.54
N GLU A 46 29.95 52.17 4.86
CA GLU A 46 30.66 52.90 5.90
C GLU A 46 31.28 51.90 6.90
N ALA A 47 32.38 52.31 7.53
CA ALA A 47 33.54 51.49 7.85
C ALA A 47 33.51 50.75 9.22
N ALA A 48 34.14 49.57 9.27
CA ALA A 48 34.79 49.04 10.48
C ALA A 48 35.92 48.04 10.13
N ALA A 49 36.96 48.02 10.98
CA ALA A 49 38.22 47.26 10.88
C ALA A 49 38.07 45.74 11.18
N PRO A 50 39.12 44.90 10.99
CA PRO A 50 38.99 43.54 10.43
C PRO A 50 38.87 42.41 11.46
N ALA A 51 38.04 41.39 11.15
CA ALA A 51 38.14 39.99 11.60
C ALA A 51 37.11 39.10 10.85
N PRO A 52 37.24 37.77 10.91
CA PRO A 52 38.13 36.87 10.17
C PRO A 52 37.44 36.27 8.92
N GLN A 53 38.22 35.55 8.10
CA GLN A 53 37.76 34.80 6.91
C GLN A 53 36.41 34.10 7.13
N ALA A 54 35.39 34.57 6.42
CA ALA A 54 34.12 33.87 6.32
C ALA A 54 34.31 32.63 5.44
N ALA A 55 33.81 31.53 5.98
CA ALA A 55 33.81 30.19 5.42
C ALA A 55 33.19 30.15 4.01
N ALA A 56 33.61 29.13 3.26
CA ALA A 56 33.07 28.77 1.97
C ALA A 56 31.53 28.84 1.95
N GLU A 57 30.99 29.55 0.96
CA GLU A 57 29.56 29.58 0.66
C GLU A 57 29.04 28.15 0.51
N SER A 58 28.05 27.79 1.34
CA SER A 58 27.34 26.53 1.25
C SER A 58 26.59 26.46 -0.09
N PRO A 59 26.60 25.32 -0.79
CA PRO A 59 25.93 25.19 -2.08
C PRO A 59 24.43 25.43 -1.93
N ALA A 60 23.87 26.25 -2.83
CA ALA A 60 22.43 26.52 -2.89
C ALA A 60 21.64 25.21 -2.94
N VAL A 61 20.76 24.99 -1.97
CA VAL A 61 20.05 23.73 -1.83
C VAL A 61 18.92 23.64 -2.84
N SER A 62 18.99 22.56 -3.64
CA SER A 62 17.97 22.26 -4.65
C SER A 62 16.63 21.98 -3.97
N LYS A 63 15.60 22.71 -4.40
CA LYS A 63 14.19 22.51 -4.03
C LYS A 63 13.52 21.37 -4.81
N GLU A 64 14.25 20.70 -5.70
CA GLU A 64 13.74 19.57 -6.48
C GLU A 64 13.81 18.29 -5.65
N VAL A 65 12.68 17.59 -5.52
CA VAL A 65 12.55 16.32 -4.79
C VAL A 65 11.95 15.28 -5.73
N THR A 66 12.59 14.10 -5.82
CA THR A 66 12.01 12.95 -6.51
C THR A 66 11.48 11.98 -5.48
N VAL A 67 10.21 11.57 -5.60
CA VAL A 67 9.56 10.54 -4.79
C VAL A 67 9.36 9.31 -5.67
N LEU A 68 9.99 8.20 -5.30
CA LEU A 68 9.79 6.90 -5.95
C LEU A 68 9.00 5.98 -5.04
N TYR A 69 7.99 5.30 -5.58
CA TYR A 69 7.22 4.34 -4.82
C TYR A 69 7.24 2.93 -5.39
N GLY A 70 7.26 1.96 -4.48
CA GLY A 70 7.07 0.54 -4.75
C GLY A 70 5.90 0.03 -3.91
N SER A 71 4.84 -0.45 -4.53
CA SER A 71 3.60 -0.81 -3.84
C SER A 71 2.91 -1.99 -4.50
N GLN A 72 2.54 -2.99 -3.71
CA GLN A 72 1.73 -4.11 -4.18
C GLN A 72 0.24 -3.73 -4.17
N THR A 73 -0.28 -3.30 -3.02
CA THR A 73 -1.72 -3.05 -2.76
C THR A 73 -2.10 -1.56 -2.74
N GLY A 74 -1.18 -0.66 -3.12
CA GLY A 74 -1.44 0.78 -3.24
C GLY A 74 -1.14 1.61 -1.98
N ASN A 75 -0.86 1.01 -0.82
CA ASN A 75 -0.56 1.76 0.42
C ASN A 75 0.63 2.72 0.25
N ALA A 76 1.76 2.22 -0.25
CA ALA A 76 2.95 3.03 -0.48
C ALA A 76 2.74 4.08 -1.59
N GLU A 77 1.93 3.79 -2.61
CA GLU A 77 1.55 4.78 -3.62
C GLU A 77 0.73 5.92 -3.01
N GLY A 78 -0.25 5.60 -2.15
CA GLY A 78 -1.06 6.59 -1.44
C GLY A 78 -0.22 7.52 -0.56
N LEU A 79 0.70 6.96 0.24
CA LEU A 79 1.61 7.75 1.08
C LEU A 79 2.59 8.59 0.25
N ALA A 80 3.03 8.09 -0.92
CA ALA A 80 3.84 8.87 -1.84
C ALA A 80 3.08 10.08 -2.39
N LYS A 81 1.80 9.91 -2.78
CA LYS A 81 0.93 11.03 -3.21
C LYS A 81 0.70 12.05 -2.09
N GLN A 82 0.48 11.59 -0.86
CA GLN A 82 0.34 12.47 0.31
C GLN A 82 1.63 13.25 0.60
N THR A 83 2.79 12.59 0.45
CA THR A 83 4.11 13.23 0.56
C THR A 83 4.28 14.33 -0.47
N VAL A 84 3.91 14.06 -1.73
CA VAL A 84 3.95 15.05 -2.83
C VAL A 84 3.12 16.27 -2.49
N LYS A 85 1.84 16.07 -2.15
CA LYS A 85 0.92 17.15 -1.79
C LYS A 85 1.48 18.04 -0.69
N THR A 86 1.96 17.42 0.40
CA THR A 86 2.51 18.14 1.55
C THR A 86 3.78 18.93 1.20
N LEU A 87 4.66 18.37 0.37
CA LEU A 87 5.89 19.04 -0.05
C LEU A 87 5.63 20.19 -1.04
N GLU A 88 4.69 20.04 -1.97
CA GLU A 88 4.28 21.09 -2.90
C GLU A 88 3.65 22.28 -2.16
N GLU A 89 2.80 22.03 -1.16
CA GLU A 89 2.24 23.05 -0.27
C GLU A 89 3.33 23.83 0.48
N ARG A 90 4.47 23.19 0.77
CA ARG A 90 5.65 23.82 1.39
C ARG A 90 6.65 24.40 0.36
N GLY A 91 6.29 24.45 -0.91
CA GLY A 91 7.04 25.15 -1.97
C GLY A 91 8.21 24.37 -2.57
N PHE A 92 8.23 23.04 -2.41
CA PHE A 92 9.17 22.16 -3.12
C PHE A 92 8.66 21.82 -4.53
N GLN A 93 9.58 21.54 -5.45
CA GLN A 93 9.25 21.03 -6.78
C GLN A 93 9.36 19.51 -6.75
N VAL A 94 8.23 18.81 -6.77
CA VAL A 94 8.21 17.37 -6.55
C VAL A 94 7.93 16.63 -7.85
N THR A 95 8.69 15.58 -8.13
CA THR A 95 8.39 14.60 -9.18
C THR A 95 8.08 13.27 -8.52
N VAL A 96 6.96 12.65 -8.87
CA VAL A 96 6.57 11.33 -8.35
C VAL A 96 6.52 10.30 -9.48
N ALA A 97 7.03 9.10 -9.24
CA ALA A 97 6.94 8.00 -10.20
C ALA A 97 6.89 6.62 -9.50
N SER A 98 6.17 5.69 -10.12
CA SER A 98 6.36 4.26 -9.84
C SER A 98 7.80 3.87 -10.19
N MET A 99 8.42 3.00 -9.42
CA MET A 99 9.80 2.58 -9.66
C MET A 99 10.02 1.94 -11.04
N ASN A 100 9.03 1.21 -11.57
CA ASN A 100 9.08 0.64 -12.93
C ASN A 100 9.02 1.68 -14.05
N ASP A 101 8.43 2.86 -13.79
CA ASP A 101 8.35 3.95 -14.77
C ASP A 101 9.58 4.87 -14.72
N PHE A 102 10.36 4.79 -13.64
CA PHE A 102 11.54 5.59 -13.45
C PHE A 102 12.77 5.01 -14.17
N LYS A 103 13.39 5.81 -15.04
CA LYS A 103 14.61 5.40 -15.77
C LYS A 103 15.83 5.50 -14.84
N PRO A 104 16.49 4.37 -14.45
CA PRO A 104 17.54 4.40 -13.43
C PRO A 104 18.77 5.24 -13.79
N ASN A 105 19.04 5.44 -15.07
CA ASN A 105 20.11 6.33 -15.55
C ASN A 105 19.94 7.80 -15.13
N ASN A 106 18.74 8.21 -14.69
CA ASN A 106 18.49 9.55 -14.17
C ASN A 106 18.90 9.73 -12.71
N LEU A 107 19.25 8.66 -11.97
CA LEU A 107 19.65 8.75 -10.55
C LEU A 107 20.83 9.72 -10.30
N LYS A 108 21.78 9.80 -11.22
CA LYS A 108 22.91 10.75 -11.12
C LYS A 108 22.51 12.22 -11.28
N LYS A 109 21.30 12.50 -11.75
CA LYS A 109 20.82 13.85 -12.05
C LYS A 109 19.96 14.43 -10.92
N ILE A 110 19.55 13.61 -9.96
CA ILE A 110 18.68 14.03 -8.86
C ILE A 110 19.51 14.31 -7.60
N ASN A 111 19.09 15.31 -6.84
CA ASN A 111 19.77 15.72 -5.59
C ASN A 111 19.04 15.23 -4.33
N ASN A 112 17.72 15.10 -4.38
CA ASN A 112 16.91 14.62 -3.26
C ASN A 112 16.01 13.47 -3.74
N LEU A 113 16.11 12.32 -3.07
CA LEU A 113 15.32 11.12 -3.36
C LEU A 113 14.58 10.66 -2.10
N LEU A 114 13.26 10.57 -2.18
CA LEU A 114 12.45 9.89 -1.16
C LEU A 114 11.97 8.57 -1.73
N ILE A 115 12.18 7.48 -1.01
CA ILE A 115 11.66 6.16 -1.37
C ILE A 115 10.51 5.83 -0.41
N VAL A 116 9.36 5.45 -0.95
CA VAL A 116 8.23 4.93 -0.20
C VAL A 116 7.92 3.53 -0.71
N VAL A 117 8.23 2.50 0.07
CA VAL A 117 8.21 1.12 -0.45
C VAL A 117 7.64 0.13 0.54
N SER A 118 6.76 -0.75 0.08
CA SER A 118 6.31 -1.93 0.86
C SER A 118 7.24 -3.12 0.64
N THR A 119 7.29 -4.06 1.58
CA THR A 119 7.86 -5.40 1.38
C THR A 119 6.73 -6.40 1.11
N HIS A 120 6.96 -7.41 0.26
CA HIS A 120 5.99 -8.46 -0.06
C HIS A 120 6.58 -9.86 0.17
N GLY A 121 5.72 -10.87 0.38
CA GLY A 121 6.10 -12.26 0.61
C GLY A 121 7.23 -12.45 1.63
N GLU A 122 8.29 -13.13 1.20
CA GLU A 122 9.46 -13.50 2.01
C GLU A 122 10.58 -12.44 1.95
N GLY A 123 10.20 -11.16 2.04
CA GLY A 123 11.17 -10.05 2.04
C GLY A 123 11.40 -9.41 0.67
N ASP A 124 10.66 -9.84 -0.35
CA ASP A 124 10.82 -9.42 -1.73
C ASP A 124 10.26 -8.00 -1.99
N PRO A 125 10.85 -7.25 -2.94
CA PRO A 125 10.29 -6.00 -3.40
C PRO A 125 8.95 -6.22 -4.14
N PRO A 126 8.03 -5.24 -4.11
CA PRO A 126 6.81 -5.27 -4.91
C PRO A 126 7.12 -5.37 -6.40
N ASP A 127 6.17 -5.89 -7.18
CA ASP A 127 6.33 -6.10 -8.63
C ASP A 127 6.75 -4.83 -9.37
N ASN A 128 6.22 -3.68 -8.94
CA ASN A 128 6.54 -2.40 -9.54
C ASN A 128 7.88 -1.80 -9.08
N ALA A 129 8.62 -2.46 -8.18
CA ALA A 129 9.91 -2.06 -7.63
C ALA A 129 11.06 -3.03 -7.96
N LEU A 130 10.74 -4.28 -8.31
CA LEU A 130 11.72 -5.36 -8.53
C LEU A 130 12.85 -4.96 -9.48
N ALA A 131 12.52 -4.45 -10.68
CA ALA A 131 13.54 -4.08 -11.67
C ALA A 131 14.47 -2.95 -11.21
N PHE A 132 13.93 -1.99 -10.44
CA PHE A 132 14.71 -0.88 -9.88
C PHE A 132 15.61 -1.35 -8.72
N HIS A 133 15.10 -2.25 -7.88
CA HIS A 133 15.85 -2.90 -6.81
C HIS A 133 17.04 -3.70 -7.37
N GLU A 134 16.80 -4.56 -8.36
CA GLU A 134 17.86 -5.33 -9.04
C GLU A 134 18.91 -4.43 -9.68
N PHE A 135 18.49 -3.31 -10.29
CA PHE A 135 19.42 -2.35 -10.88
C PHE A 135 20.35 -1.74 -9.83
N LEU A 136 19.81 -1.30 -8.68
CA LEU A 136 20.60 -0.68 -7.61
C LEU A 136 21.56 -1.67 -6.95
N HIS A 137 21.16 -2.92 -6.79
CA HIS A 137 22.02 -3.99 -6.25
C HIS A 137 22.99 -4.57 -7.29
N GLY A 138 22.77 -4.28 -8.57
CA GLY A 138 23.62 -4.72 -9.67
C GLY A 138 24.95 -3.96 -9.80
N ARG A 139 25.88 -4.52 -10.58
CA ARG A 139 27.19 -3.93 -10.89
C ARG A 139 27.13 -2.61 -11.69
N ARG A 140 25.96 -2.31 -12.27
CA ARG A 140 25.73 -1.11 -13.10
C ARG A 140 25.28 0.10 -12.26
N ALA A 141 25.06 -0.07 -10.96
CA ALA A 141 24.63 0.99 -10.08
C ALA A 141 25.65 2.15 -10.04
N PRO A 142 25.20 3.40 -10.23
CA PRO A 142 26.07 4.56 -10.18
C PRO A 142 26.49 4.91 -8.75
N LYS A 143 27.65 5.57 -8.58
CA LYS A 143 27.92 6.34 -7.35
C LYS A 143 26.99 7.54 -7.25
N LEU A 144 26.54 7.84 -6.04
CA LEU A 144 25.49 8.79 -5.68
C LEU A 144 25.97 9.78 -4.60
N GLU A 145 27.24 10.23 -4.67
CA GLU A 145 27.90 11.07 -3.65
C GLU A 145 27.19 12.42 -3.39
N ALA A 146 26.45 12.94 -4.38
CA ALA A 146 25.68 14.18 -4.26
C ALA A 146 24.20 13.96 -3.88
N LEU A 147 23.75 12.70 -3.80
CA LEU A 147 22.36 12.37 -3.53
C LEU A 147 22.09 12.46 -2.03
N ARG A 148 21.03 13.19 -1.66
CA ARG A 148 20.42 13.10 -0.34
C ARG A 148 19.17 12.22 -0.42
N PHE A 149 18.93 11.38 0.57
CA PHE A 149 17.78 10.47 0.52
C PHE A 149 17.15 10.14 1.87
N SER A 150 15.90 9.70 1.87
CA SER A 150 15.25 9.04 3.01
C SER A 150 14.30 7.96 2.52
N VAL A 151 14.04 6.96 3.36
CA VAL A 151 13.22 5.79 3.03
C VAL A 151 12.10 5.65 4.06
N LEU A 152 10.86 5.56 3.58
CA LEU A 152 9.72 5.06 4.35
C LEU A 152 9.48 3.62 3.91
N ALA A 153 9.64 2.68 4.84
CA ALA A 153 9.44 1.26 4.59
C ALA A 153 8.10 0.81 5.20
N LEU A 154 7.28 0.10 4.43
CA LEU A 154 6.04 -0.50 4.92
C LEU A 154 6.21 -2.02 4.99
N GLY A 155 5.79 -2.63 6.09
CA GLY A 155 5.78 -4.08 6.26
C GLY A 155 4.79 -4.51 7.34
N ASP A 156 4.87 -5.79 7.71
CA ASP A 156 4.11 -6.37 8.82
C ASP A 156 5.08 -7.12 9.72
N SER A 157 5.11 -6.77 11.01
CA SER A 157 6.05 -7.35 11.96
C SER A 157 5.75 -8.80 12.33
N SER A 158 4.62 -9.35 11.87
CA SER A 158 4.35 -10.80 11.94
C SER A 158 5.19 -11.62 10.95
N TYR A 159 5.76 -10.99 9.92
CA TYR A 159 6.63 -11.64 8.94
C TYR A 159 8.09 -11.60 9.38
N GLU A 160 8.86 -12.60 8.96
CA GLU A 160 10.29 -12.70 9.27
C GLU A 160 11.08 -11.50 8.74
N PHE A 161 10.82 -11.12 7.49
CA PHE A 161 11.55 -10.09 6.75
C PHE A 161 10.84 -8.72 6.84
N PHE A 162 10.46 -8.31 8.06
CA PHE A 162 9.78 -7.03 8.32
C PHE A 162 10.54 -5.84 7.70
N CYS A 163 9.88 -5.09 6.81
CA CYS A 163 10.43 -3.91 6.11
C CYS A 163 11.73 -4.17 5.31
N GLN A 164 12.02 -5.43 4.93
CA GLN A 164 13.30 -5.82 4.32
C GLN A 164 13.66 -5.01 3.06
N THR A 165 12.75 -4.86 2.11
CA THR A 165 12.99 -4.07 0.89
C THR A 165 13.41 -2.63 1.20
N GLY A 166 12.76 -1.98 2.18
CA GLY A 166 13.12 -0.61 2.58
C GLY A 166 14.47 -0.54 3.27
N LYS A 167 14.83 -1.54 4.09
CA LYS A 167 16.16 -1.67 4.69
C LYS A 167 17.25 -1.80 3.63
N GLU A 168 17.02 -2.63 2.62
CA GLU A 168 17.94 -2.85 1.51
C GLU A 168 18.15 -1.58 0.68
N PHE A 169 17.08 -0.84 0.34
CA PHE A 169 17.24 0.45 -0.35
C PHE A 169 18.04 1.46 0.48
N ASP A 170 17.74 1.58 1.77
CA ASP A 170 18.43 2.52 2.66
C ASP A 170 19.92 2.20 2.80
N GLU A 171 20.26 0.93 3.06
CA GLU A 171 21.64 0.45 3.14
C GLU A 171 22.36 0.65 1.81
N ARG A 172 21.72 0.26 0.70
CA ARG A 172 22.33 0.33 -0.62
C ARG A 172 22.59 1.76 -1.08
N LEU A 173 21.69 2.69 -0.80
CA LEU A 173 21.90 4.11 -1.13
C LEU A 173 23.07 4.70 -0.33
N LYS A 174 23.28 4.29 0.93
CA LYS A 174 24.47 4.67 1.72
C LYS A 174 25.75 4.13 1.11
N GLU A 175 25.77 2.85 0.74
CA GLU A 175 26.93 2.22 0.09
C GLU A 175 27.33 2.90 -1.21
N LEU A 176 26.34 3.39 -1.98
CA LEU A 176 26.58 4.11 -3.22
C LEU A 176 27.05 5.57 -2.99
N GLY A 177 27.12 6.04 -1.74
CA GLY A 177 27.61 7.36 -1.35
C GLY A 177 26.52 8.38 -1.05
N GLY A 178 25.24 7.99 -1.05
CA GLY A 178 24.13 8.86 -0.70
C GLY A 178 24.19 9.31 0.77
N THR A 179 23.80 10.55 1.02
CA THR A 179 23.68 11.12 2.36
C THR A 179 22.25 11.02 2.86
N GLN A 180 22.04 10.48 4.05
CA GLN A 180 20.70 10.35 4.60
C GLN A 180 20.17 11.73 5.04
N LEU A 181 19.01 12.10 4.52
CA LEU A 181 18.28 13.34 4.82
C LEU A 181 17.56 13.25 6.17
N ALA A 182 16.88 12.13 6.40
CA ALA A 182 16.17 11.78 7.62
C ALA A 182 16.24 10.26 7.83
N PRO A 183 16.25 9.77 9.09
CA PRO A 183 16.21 8.34 9.39
C PRO A 183 15.15 7.59 8.61
N ARG A 184 15.51 6.37 8.16
CA ARG A 184 14.52 5.42 7.68
C ARG A 184 13.52 5.13 8.79
N VAL A 185 12.23 5.07 8.42
CA VAL A 185 11.16 4.64 9.33
C VAL A 185 10.59 3.33 8.80
N ASP A 186 10.54 2.32 9.66
CA ASP A 186 9.99 0.99 9.40
C ASP A 186 8.57 0.94 9.98
N CYS A 187 7.56 1.01 9.11
CA CYS A 187 6.15 1.05 9.48
C CYS A 187 5.53 -0.34 9.49
N ASP A 188 4.76 -0.64 10.55
CA ASP A 188 3.86 -1.79 10.61
C ASP A 188 2.49 -1.43 9.98
N LEU A 189 1.48 -2.29 10.09
CA LEU A 189 0.15 -2.10 9.52
C LEU A 189 -0.58 -0.85 10.03
N ASP A 190 -0.19 -0.30 11.18
CA ASP A 190 -0.66 0.96 11.77
C ASP A 190 0.29 2.14 11.45
N TYR A 191 0.63 2.29 10.17
CA TYR A 191 1.64 3.21 9.65
C TYR A 191 1.31 4.71 9.70
N ASP A 192 0.09 5.11 10.06
CA ASP A 192 -0.37 6.51 9.96
C ASP A 192 0.47 7.47 10.83
N GLU A 193 0.73 7.12 12.10
CA GLU A 193 1.60 7.91 12.99
C GLU A 193 3.08 7.88 12.55
N PRO A 194 3.72 6.70 12.33
CA PRO A 194 5.10 6.63 11.82
C PRO A 194 5.32 7.41 10.52
N PHE A 195 4.33 7.40 9.61
CA PHE A 195 4.39 8.17 8.38
C PHE A 195 4.44 9.68 8.64
N SER A 196 3.59 10.19 9.53
CA SER A 196 3.58 11.61 9.90
C SER A 196 4.92 12.03 10.51
N GLU A 197 5.46 11.22 11.43
CA GLU A 197 6.75 11.46 12.06
C GLU A 197 7.90 11.47 11.03
N TRP A 198 7.90 10.52 10.08
CA TRP A 198 8.87 10.47 8.98
C TRP A 198 8.79 11.70 8.08
N LEU A 199 7.56 12.09 7.68
CA LEU A 199 7.35 13.22 6.78
C LEU A 199 7.83 14.54 7.40
N ASP A 200 7.55 14.76 8.69
CA ASP A 200 8.04 15.93 9.42
C ASP A 200 9.58 15.94 9.50
N ALA A 201 10.21 14.79 9.76
CA ALA A 201 11.66 14.66 9.79
C ALA A 201 12.30 14.93 8.40
N VAL A 202 11.68 14.42 7.33
CA VAL A 202 12.09 14.69 5.94
C VAL A 202 12.03 16.18 5.63
N ILE A 203 10.94 16.84 6.02
CA ILE A 203 10.78 18.28 5.76
C ILE A 203 11.81 19.09 6.56
N GLY A 204 12.08 18.69 7.82
CA GLY A 204 13.18 19.23 8.61
C GLY A 204 14.52 19.12 7.87
N GLY A 205 14.87 17.92 7.40
CA GLY A 205 16.13 17.68 6.69
C GLY A 205 16.24 18.40 5.34
N LEU A 206 15.14 18.59 4.62
CA LEU A 206 15.12 19.39 3.39
C LEU A 206 15.39 20.87 3.68
N ASN A 207 14.83 21.39 4.77
CA ASN A 207 14.96 22.78 5.20
C ASN A 207 16.31 23.10 5.86
N GLU A 208 16.97 22.16 6.55
CA GLU A 208 18.33 22.36 7.08
C GLU A 208 19.36 22.64 5.96
N GLY A 209 19.02 22.31 4.72
CA GLY A 209 19.76 22.75 3.55
C GLY A 209 19.33 24.12 2.98
N ALA A 210 18.06 24.49 3.08
CA ALA A 210 17.51 25.71 2.49
C ALA A 210 17.25 26.74 3.59
N GLY A 211 18.10 27.77 3.68
CA GLY A 211 17.99 28.85 4.68
C GLY A 211 16.54 29.26 4.97
N ASN A 212 16.19 29.18 6.27
CA ASN A 212 14.88 29.39 6.86
C ASN A 212 14.02 30.46 6.16
N GLN A 213 12.92 30.04 5.55
CA GLN A 213 11.72 30.85 5.42
C GLN A 213 10.52 30.01 5.84
N THR A 214 10.07 30.24 7.07
CA THR A 214 8.77 29.79 7.56
C THR A 214 7.68 30.57 6.81
N ALA A 215 6.93 29.89 5.95
CA ALA A 215 5.65 30.38 5.45
C ALA A 215 4.54 29.80 6.34
N GLU A 216 3.67 30.68 6.86
CA GLU A 216 2.46 30.28 7.61
C GLU A 216 1.51 29.48 6.72
N ALA A 217 1.00 28.38 7.27
CA ALA A 217 0.03 27.51 6.63
C ALA A 217 -1.32 28.25 6.42
N PRO A 218 -1.90 28.25 5.21
CA PRO A 218 -3.30 28.60 5.04
C PRO A 218 -4.19 27.50 5.62
N ALA A 219 -5.29 27.89 6.25
CA ALA A 219 -6.33 26.98 6.70
C ALA A 219 -6.96 26.22 5.51
N GLU A 220 -7.15 24.91 5.69
CA GLU A 220 -7.76 24.01 4.73
C GLU A 220 -9.15 24.50 4.31
N THR A 221 -9.37 24.59 3.01
CA THR A 221 -10.71 24.55 2.42
C THR A 221 -10.81 23.21 1.69
N PRO A 222 -11.75 22.32 2.03
CA PRO A 222 -11.89 21.06 1.31
C PRO A 222 -12.18 21.33 -0.17
N ALA A 223 -11.45 20.65 -1.05
CA ALA A 223 -11.81 20.58 -2.45
C ALA A 223 -13.20 19.91 -2.57
N LEU A 224 -14.11 20.53 -3.31
CA LEU A 224 -15.41 19.96 -3.61
C LEU A 224 -15.22 18.70 -4.48
N GLY A 225 -15.41 17.51 -3.89
CA GLY A 225 -15.48 16.24 -4.62
C GLY A 225 -14.81 15.03 -3.98
N GLU A 226 -14.01 15.19 -2.93
CA GLU A 226 -13.41 14.06 -2.20
C GLU A 226 -14.23 13.72 -0.95
N SER A 227 -14.44 12.42 -0.69
CA SER A 227 -15.10 11.94 0.52
C SER A 227 -14.31 12.40 1.76
N VAL A 228 -15.01 12.79 2.82
CA VAL A 228 -14.39 13.11 4.12
C VAL A 228 -13.90 11.86 4.85
N TYR A 229 -14.27 10.67 4.38
CA TYR A 229 -13.92 9.41 4.97
C TYR A 229 -12.59 8.89 4.43
N SER A 230 -11.78 8.36 5.33
CA SER A 230 -10.43 7.89 5.04
C SER A 230 -10.09 6.75 5.98
N ARG A 231 -8.88 6.20 5.84
CA ARG A 231 -8.35 5.22 6.78
C ARG A 231 -8.38 5.73 8.23
N THR A 232 -8.00 6.99 8.47
CA THR A 232 -7.98 7.60 9.82
C THR A 232 -9.32 8.18 10.25
N ASN A 233 -10.31 8.23 9.34
CA ASN A 233 -11.68 8.66 9.62
C ASN A 233 -12.66 7.72 8.87
N PRO A 234 -12.84 6.47 9.32
CA PRO A 234 -13.61 5.47 8.58
C PRO A 234 -15.12 5.79 8.57
N PHE A 235 -15.78 5.48 7.46
CA PHE A 235 -17.24 5.56 7.35
C PHE A 235 -17.90 4.41 8.11
N ARG A 236 -18.98 4.66 8.85
CA ARG A 236 -19.76 3.57 9.46
C ARG A 236 -20.85 3.11 8.51
N ALA A 237 -20.55 2.08 7.73
CA ALA A 237 -21.47 1.49 6.79
C ALA A 237 -22.43 0.51 7.47
N GLU A 238 -23.72 0.61 7.12
CA GLU A 238 -24.74 -0.34 7.56
C GLU A 238 -24.61 -1.67 6.79
N VAL A 239 -24.75 -2.79 7.50
CA VAL A 239 -24.84 -4.12 6.91
C VAL A 239 -26.22 -4.29 6.31
N LEU A 240 -26.29 -4.45 4.99
CA LEU A 240 -27.52 -4.66 4.26
C LEU A 240 -27.89 -6.14 4.24
N GLU A 241 -26.91 -6.99 3.90
CA GLU A 241 -27.12 -8.42 3.71
C GLU A 241 -25.88 -9.19 4.14
N ASN A 242 -26.08 -10.39 4.69
CA ASN A 242 -25.00 -11.26 5.13
C ASN A 242 -25.39 -12.72 4.95
N ILE A 243 -24.91 -13.35 3.88
CA ILE A 243 -25.34 -14.69 3.43
C ILE A 243 -24.16 -15.65 3.41
N ASN A 244 -24.35 -16.88 3.91
CA ASN A 244 -23.40 -17.96 3.65
C ASN A 244 -23.60 -18.51 2.23
N LEU A 245 -22.56 -18.41 1.41
CA LEU A 245 -22.54 -18.88 0.02
C LEU A 245 -22.32 -20.40 -0.08
N ASN A 246 -21.81 -21.03 0.97
CA ASN A 246 -21.58 -22.47 0.96
C ASN A 246 -22.89 -23.25 1.14
N GLY A 247 -23.00 -24.35 0.40
CA GLY A 247 -24.10 -25.29 0.51
C GLY A 247 -24.09 -26.06 1.83
N ARG A 248 -25.26 -26.60 2.20
CA ARG A 248 -25.44 -27.38 3.43
C ARG A 248 -24.47 -28.56 3.47
N GLY A 249 -23.70 -28.64 4.57
CA GLY A 249 -22.73 -29.73 4.79
C GLY A 249 -21.31 -29.40 4.32
N SER A 250 -21.07 -28.21 3.77
CA SER A 250 -19.70 -27.73 3.59
C SER A 250 -18.95 -27.68 4.93
N ASN A 251 -17.65 -27.95 4.89
CA ASN A 251 -16.70 -27.70 5.97
C ASN A 251 -16.13 -26.27 5.93
N LYS A 252 -16.56 -25.45 4.96
CA LYS A 252 -16.20 -24.04 4.81
C LYS A 252 -17.41 -23.17 5.14
N GLU A 253 -17.12 -21.90 5.43
CA GLU A 253 -18.11 -20.85 5.47
C GLU A 253 -17.53 -19.62 4.77
N THR A 254 -18.21 -19.17 3.73
CA THR A 254 -17.82 -18.05 2.89
C THR A 254 -19.01 -17.10 2.83
N ARG A 255 -18.85 -15.91 3.39
CA ARG A 255 -19.91 -14.93 3.51
C ARG A 255 -19.91 -14.00 2.30
N HIS A 256 -21.08 -13.81 1.71
CA HIS A 256 -21.39 -12.61 0.94
C HIS A 256 -21.87 -11.54 1.91
N LEU A 257 -21.20 -10.39 1.94
CA LEU A 257 -21.54 -9.27 2.80
C LEU A 257 -21.80 -8.04 1.94
N GLU A 258 -22.96 -7.42 2.09
CA GLU A 258 -23.33 -6.17 1.42
C GLU A 258 -23.38 -5.05 2.44
N LEU A 259 -22.74 -3.92 2.12
CA LEU A 259 -22.64 -2.76 2.99
C LEU A 259 -23.16 -1.52 2.25
N SER A 260 -23.99 -0.72 2.92
CA SER A 260 -24.47 0.56 2.39
C SER A 260 -23.36 1.60 2.39
N LEU A 261 -23.23 2.31 1.27
CA LEU A 261 -22.42 3.51 1.08
C LEU A 261 -23.27 4.78 0.99
N GLU A 262 -24.59 4.68 1.22
CA GLU A 262 -25.51 5.83 1.11
C GLU A 262 -25.03 7.00 1.97
N GLY A 263 -24.99 8.20 1.36
CA GLY A 263 -24.57 9.42 2.04
C GLY A 263 -23.08 9.54 2.37
N SER A 264 -22.27 8.52 2.09
CA SER A 264 -20.82 8.52 2.38
C SER A 264 -19.99 9.35 1.38
N GLY A 265 -20.48 9.47 0.14
CA GLY A 265 -19.71 9.99 -0.98
C GLY A 265 -18.46 9.16 -1.32
N LEU A 266 -18.34 7.94 -0.78
CA LEU A 266 -17.27 7.01 -1.15
C LEU A 266 -17.51 6.51 -2.57
N ALA A 267 -16.43 6.47 -3.34
CA ALA A 267 -16.41 5.90 -4.68
C ALA A 267 -15.31 4.84 -4.76
N TYR A 268 -15.50 3.82 -5.57
CA TYR A 268 -14.52 2.77 -5.83
C TYR A 268 -14.66 2.25 -7.25
N GLN A 269 -13.63 1.56 -7.73
CA GLN A 269 -13.65 0.89 -9.02
C GLN A 269 -13.42 -0.61 -8.84
N PRO A 270 -13.93 -1.46 -9.75
CA PRO A 270 -13.59 -2.88 -9.77
C PRO A 270 -12.09 -3.12 -9.56
N GLY A 271 -11.76 -4.05 -8.67
CA GLY A 271 -10.38 -4.34 -8.26
C GLY A 271 -9.79 -3.45 -7.16
N ASP A 272 -10.55 -2.48 -6.63
CA ASP A 272 -10.24 -1.86 -5.34
C ASP A 272 -10.54 -2.82 -4.17
N SER A 273 -10.00 -2.49 -3.00
CA SER A 273 -10.25 -3.23 -1.76
C SER A 273 -11.00 -2.38 -0.74
N LEU A 274 -11.74 -3.02 0.15
CA LEU A 274 -12.36 -2.39 1.31
C LEU A 274 -11.59 -2.73 2.56
N GLY A 275 -11.17 -1.73 3.34
CA GLY A 275 -10.64 -1.93 4.68
C GLY A 275 -11.76 -1.91 5.71
N ILE A 276 -11.86 -2.94 6.54
CA ILE A 276 -12.75 -3.01 7.70
C ILE A 276 -11.91 -2.92 8.96
N TYR A 277 -12.24 -2.03 9.90
CA TYR A 277 -11.67 -2.07 11.25
C TYR A 277 -12.49 -3.04 12.12
N PRO A 278 -11.93 -4.19 12.52
CA PRO A 278 -12.70 -5.19 13.25
C PRO A 278 -12.65 -4.95 14.76
N GLU A 279 -13.45 -5.73 15.48
CA GLU A 279 -13.45 -5.81 16.93
C GLU A 279 -13.01 -7.21 17.36
N ASN A 280 -12.17 -7.30 18.40
CA ASN A 280 -11.78 -8.56 19.03
C ASN A 280 -13.00 -9.32 19.56
N ASP A 281 -12.86 -10.64 19.72
CA ASP A 281 -13.88 -11.47 20.37
C ASP A 281 -14.03 -11.04 21.84
N PRO A 282 -15.23 -10.62 22.30
CA PRO A 282 -15.45 -10.21 23.68
C PRO A 282 -15.06 -11.28 24.69
N ALA A 283 -15.18 -12.57 24.33
CA ALA A 283 -14.78 -13.67 25.20
C ALA A 283 -13.25 -13.70 25.40
N LEU A 284 -12.46 -13.48 24.34
CA LEU A 284 -11.01 -13.41 24.44
C LEU A 284 -10.57 -12.19 25.27
N VAL A 285 -11.21 -11.04 25.07
CA VAL A 285 -10.96 -9.83 25.87
C VAL A 285 -11.25 -10.08 27.34
N ASP A 286 -12.39 -10.70 27.66
CA ASP A 286 -12.77 -11.02 29.04
C ASP A 286 -11.80 -12.04 29.66
N GLU A 287 -11.37 -13.07 28.93
CA GLU A 287 -10.36 -14.03 29.41
C GLU A 287 -9.02 -13.34 29.73
N LEU A 288 -8.55 -12.44 28.87
CA LEU A 288 -7.31 -11.71 29.08
C LEU A 288 -7.37 -10.79 30.30
N ILE A 289 -8.44 -10.00 30.45
CA ILE A 289 -8.65 -9.12 31.60
C ILE A 289 -8.69 -9.94 32.90
N ASN A 290 -9.37 -11.09 32.89
CA ASN A 290 -9.46 -11.97 34.06
C ASN A 290 -8.12 -12.61 34.42
N GLU A 291 -7.33 -13.04 33.44
CA GLU A 291 -6.01 -13.66 33.64
C GLU A 291 -5.03 -12.67 34.30
N LEU A 292 -5.01 -11.42 33.80
CA LEU A 292 -4.15 -10.35 34.32
C LEU A 292 -4.74 -9.62 35.54
N LYS A 293 -6.00 -9.93 35.89
CA LYS A 293 -6.75 -9.35 37.00
C LYS A 293 -6.85 -7.82 36.91
N TRP A 294 -7.02 -7.30 35.71
CA TRP A 294 -7.21 -5.87 35.48
C TRP A 294 -8.67 -5.44 35.73
N ASP A 295 -8.88 -4.15 36.00
CA ASP A 295 -10.23 -3.58 36.09
C ASP A 295 -10.73 -3.23 34.66
N PRO A 296 -11.79 -3.88 34.15
CA PRO A 296 -12.30 -3.61 32.81
C PRO A 296 -12.79 -2.16 32.61
N LYS A 297 -13.07 -1.43 33.70
CA LYS A 297 -13.56 -0.04 33.67
C LYS A 297 -12.46 0.99 33.88
N GLN A 298 -11.21 0.56 34.06
CA GLN A 298 -10.07 1.46 34.15
C GLN A 298 -9.96 2.28 32.86
N GLU A 299 -9.87 3.59 32.99
CA GLU A 299 -9.61 4.48 31.85
C GLU A 299 -8.15 4.37 31.43
N VAL A 300 -7.91 4.01 30.17
CA VAL A 300 -6.58 3.84 29.58
C VAL A 300 -6.45 4.70 28.33
N ALA A 301 -5.23 5.18 28.06
CA ALA A 301 -4.95 5.94 26.85
C ALA A 301 -4.99 5.04 25.61
N VAL A 302 -5.75 5.43 24.59
CA VAL A 302 -5.84 4.71 23.30
C VAL A 302 -5.04 5.38 22.19
N ASN A 303 -4.46 6.56 22.41
CA ASN A 303 -3.55 7.22 21.47
C ASN A 303 -2.63 8.23 22.19
N LYS A 304 -1.64 8.77 21.47
CA LYS A 304 -0.70 9.76 22.02
C LYS A 304 -1.33 11.14 22.25
N GLN A 305 -2.48 11.41 21.62
CA GLN A 305 -3.22 12.67 21.70
C GLN A 305 -4.06 12.77 22.98
N GLY A 306 -4.06 11.73 23.82
CA GLY A 306 -4.68 11.74 25.14
C GLY A 306 -6.15 11.29 25.15
N GLU A 307 -6.63 10.65 24.08
CA GLU A 307 -7.94 9.99 24.12
C GLU A 307 -7.88 8.80 25.08
N THR A 308 -8.89 8.69 25.95
CA THR A 308 -9.03 7.57 26.88
C THR A 308 -10.31 6.79 26.62
N ARG A 309 -10.28 5.50 26.94
CA ARG A 309 -11.43 4.60 26.90
C ARG A 309 -11.36 3.63 28.08
N PRO A 310 -12.50 3.02 28.49
CA PRO A 310 -12.46 1.86 29.36
C PRO A 310 -11.57 0.76 28.78
N LEU A 311 -10.77 0.09 29.63
CA LEU A 311 -9.83 -0.95 29.22
C LEU A 311 -10.46 -2.03 28.34
N LYS A 312 -11.69 -2.46 28.68
CA LYS A 312 -12.42 -3.44 27.88
C LYS A 312 -12.68 -2.93 26.46
N ASP A 313 -13.07 -1.68 26.29
CA ASP A 313 -13.35 -1.08 24.98
C ASP A 313 -12.04 -0.88 24.20
N ALA A 314 -10.96 -0.47 24.88
CA ALA A 314 -9.64 -0.35 24.29
C ALA A 314 -9.14 -1.69 23.71
N LEU A 315 -9.21 -2.78 24.49
CA LEU A 315 -8.84 -4.12 24.04
C LEU A 315 -9.82 -4.69 23.01
N THR A 316 -11.07 -4.21 22.98
CA THR A 316 -12.05 -4.68 21.99
C THR A 316 -11.78 -4.09 20.61
N SER A 317 -11.48 -2.79 20.48
CA SER A 317 -11.47 -2.13 19.18
C SER A 317 -10.19 -1.36 18.82
N HIS A 318 -9.25 -1.15 19.75
CA HIS A 318 -8.09 -0.27 19.51
C HIS A 318 -6.75 -0.99 19.43
N PHE A 319 -6.63 -2.20 20.00
CA PHE A 319 -5.36 -2.92 20.09
C PHE A 319 -5.45 -4.33 19.53
N GLU A 320 -4.40 -4.76 18.85
CA GLU A 320 -4.24 -6.15 18.40
C GLU A 320 -3.85 -7.04 19.58
N ILE A 321 -4.60 -8.14 19.77
CA ILE A 321 -4.33 -9.12 20.84
C ILE A 321 -4.24 -10.56 20.33
N THR A 322 -4.48 -10.80 19.04
CA THR A 322 -4.55 -12.14 18.44
C THR A 322 -3.28 -12.56 17.72
N VAL A 323 -2.41 -11.60 17.36
CA VAL A 323 -1.14 -11.86 16.66
C VAL A 323 0.03 -11.55 17.58
N LEU A 324 0.86 -12.57 17.85
CA LEU A 324 2.15 -12.37 18.48
C LEU A 324 3.22 -12.03 17.44
N THR A 325 4.15 -11.14 17.80
CA THR A 325 5.30 -10.78 16.96
C THR A 325 6.58 -10.83 17.79
N LYS A 326 7.72 -11.06 17.13
CA LYS A 326 9.03 -11.06 17.83
C LYS A 326 9.28 -9.74 18.58
N PRO A 327 9.01 -8.55 17.99
CA PRO A 327 9.10 -7.29 18.72
C PRO A 327 8.20 -7.21 19.95
N LEU A 328 6.97 -7.74 19.88
CA LEU A 328 6.06 -7.78 21.02
C LEU A 328 6.65 -8.63 22.16
N LEU A 329 7.12 -9.84 21.86
CA LEU A 329 7.74 -10.73 22.86
C LEU A 329 8.96 -10.05 23.51
N GLN A 330 9.81 -9.37 22.73
CA GLN A 330 10.99 -8.65 23.23
C GLN A 330 10.63 -7.52 24.19
N LYS A 331 9.57 -6.76 23.89
CA LYS A 331 9.08 -5.71 24.78
C LYS A 331 8.43 -6.31 26.03
N ALA A 332 7.61 -7.35 25.87
CA ALA A 332 6.94 -8.04 26.97
C ALA A 332 7.93 -8.69 27.96
N ALA A 333 9.09 -9.18 27.49
CA ALA A 333 10.13 -9.75 28.35
C ALA A 333 10.62 -8.80 29.46
N GLN A 334 10.42 -7.49 29.31
CA GLN A 334 10.76 -6.49 30.32
C GLN A 334 9.75 -6.47 31.49
N PHE A 335 8.58 -7.10 31.32
CA PHE A 335 7.47 -7.09 32.26
C PHE A 335 7.26 -8.42 32.99
N THR A 336 8.13 -9.41 32.80
CA THR A 336 8.04 -10.70 33.50
C THR A 336 9.35 -11.06 34.19
N THR A 337 9.24 -11.81 35.29
CA THR A 337 10.39 -12.41 35.98
C THR A 337 10.64 -13.85 35.55
N ASP A 338 9.79 -14.45 34.70
CA ASP A 338 10.02 -15.78 34.13
C ASP A 338 11.16 -15.70 33.08
N LYS A 339 12.27 -16.37 33.40
CA LYS A 339 13.45 -16.44 32.54
C LYS A 339 13.19 -17.18 31.23
N LYS A 340 12.16 -18.02 31.15
CA LYS A 340 11.87 -18.79 29.93
C LYS A 340 11.61 -17.91 28.72
N LEU A 341 10.98 -16.74 28.89
CA LEU A 341 10.75 -15.82 27.77
C LEU A 341 12.08 -15.23 27.28
N SER A 342 12.93 -14.81 28.20
CA SER A 342 14.28 -14.33 27.88
C SER A 342 15.17 -15.41 27.27
N GLU A 343 15.03 -16.67 27.71
CA GLU A 343 15.71 -17.83 27.12
C GLU A 343 15.19 -18.14 25.71
N LEU A 344 13.87 -18.09 25.49
CA LEU A 344 13.27 -18.22 24.16
C LEU A 344 13.78 -17.15 23.20
N LEU A 345 13.97 -15.92 23.69
CA LEU A 345 14.45 -14.78 22.91
C LEU A 345 15.98 -14.69 22.77
N ALA A 346 16.73 -15.66 23.30
CA ALA A 346 18.18 -15.67 23.19
C ALA A 346 18.64 -15.79 21.71
N GLU A 347 19.83 -15.27 21.42
CA GLU A 347 20.45 -15.37 20.10
C GLU A 347 20.59 -16.84 19.67
N GLY A 348 20.22 -17.15 18.43
CA GLY A 348 20.22 -18.52 17.89
C GLY A 348 18.93 -19.30 18.10
N ASN A 349 17.91 -18.70 18.75
CA ASN A 349 16.60 -19.32 18.97
C ASN A 349 15.50 -18.82 18.01
N GLU A 350 15.86 -18.32 16.83
CA GLU A 350 14.92 -17.70 15.89
C GLU A 350 13.78 -18.65 15.46
N GLU A 351 14.11 -19.91 15.19
CA GLU A 351 13.11 -20.93 14.81
C GLU A 351 12.17 -21.29 15.97
N GLN A 352 12.68 -21.30 17.20
CA GLN A 352 11.87 -21.53 18.40
C GLN A 352 10.90 -20.38 18.63
N VAL A 353 11.34 -19.13 18.42
CA VAL A 353 10.46 -17.96 18.48
C VAL A 353 9.36 -18.04 17.42
N LYS A 354 9.70 -18.37 16.17
CA LYS A 354 8.70 -18.57 15.09
C LYS A 354 7.69 -19.67 15.45
N ALA A 355 8.19 -20.82 15.91
CA ALA A 355 7.35 -21.95 16.31
C ALA A 355 6.45 -21.62 17.51
N TYR A 356 6.92 -20.77 18.43
CA TYR A 356 6.12 -20.30 19.55
C TYR A 356 5.00 -19.36 19.09
N ILE A 357 5.33 -18.35 18.29
CA ILE A 357 4.37 -17.35 17.80
C ILE A 357 3.26 -17.99 16.97
N ASN A 358 3.58 -19.00 16.15
CA ASN A 358 2.62 -19.62 15.24
C ASN A 358 1.40 -20.19 15.99
N GLY A 359 0.22 -19.62 15.69
CA GLY A 359 -1.06 -20.03 16.26
C GLY A 359 -1.28 -19.64 17.73
N ARG A 360 -0.43 -18.79 18.31
CA ARG A 360 -0.61 -18.23 19.66
C ARG A 360 -1.03 -16.77 19.62
N ASP A 361 -1.78 -16.37 20.64
CA ASP A 361 -2.22 -14.98 20.86
C ASP A 361 -1.68 -14.43 22.20
N LEU A 362 -2.03 -13.19 22.54
CA LEU A 362 -1.58 -12.52 23.76
C LEU A 362 -1.98 -13.28 25.04
N LEU A 363 -3.10 -13.98 25.05
CA LEU A 363 -3.54 -14.76 26.21
C LEU A 363 -2.64 -15.98 26.44
N ASP A 364 -2.13 -16.62 25.38
CA ASP A 364 -1.14 -17.70 25.53
C ASP A 364 0.16 -17.15 26.11
N LEU A 365 0.65 -16.02 25.58
CA LEU A 365 1.86 -15.37 26.08
C LEU A 365 1.74 -15.12 27.58
N VAL A 366 0.61 -14.51 27.99
CA VAL A 366 0.33 -14.17 29.38
C VAL A 366 0.30 -15.41 30.29
N ARG A 367 -0.33 -16.49 29.85
CA ARG A 367 -0.42 -17.74 30.62
C ARG A 367 0.91 -18.49 30.70
N ASP A 368 1.70 -18.48 29.63
CA ASP A 368 2.94 -19.26 29.52
C ASP A 368 4.11 -18.64 30.30
N PHE A 369 4.17 -17.29 30.39
CA PHE A 369 5.30 -16.56 30.96
C PHE A 369 4.94 -15.63 32.13
N GLY A 370 3.79 -15.86 32.77
CA GLY A 370 3.49 -15.20 34.04
C GLY A 370 4.43 -15.64 35.18
N PRO A 371 4.52 -14.87 36.28
CA PRO A 371 3.74 -13.67 36.59
C PRO A 371 4.29 -12.40 35.91
N TRP A 372 3.39 -11.44 35.67
CA TRP A 372 3.69 -10.15 35.04
C TRP A 372 3.72 -9.01 36.06
N GLU A 373 4.76 -8.18 35.99
CA GLU A 373 5.00 -6.99 36.82
C GLU A 373 4.75 -5.71 36.00
N ALA A 374 3.56 -5.59 35.41
CA ALA A 374 3.18 -4.46 34.57
C ALA A 374 1.72 -4.04 34.80
N SER A 375 1.45 -2.74 34.66
CA SER A 375 0.09 -2.20 34.62
C SER A 375 -0.60 -2.52 33.28
N ALA A 376 -1.91 -2.25 33.20
CA ALA A 376 -2.64 -2.36 31.94
C ALA A 376 -2.04 -1.42 30.88
N GLU A 377 -1.70 -0.20 31.28
CA GLU A 377 -1.09 0.82 30.42
C GLU A 377 0.27 0.39 29.88
N ASP A 378 1.11 -0.24 30.70
CA ASP A 378 2.41 -0.76 30.26
C ASP A 378 2.24 -1.80 29.15
N PHE A 379 1.30 -2.73 29.30
CA PHE A 379 0.97 -3.71 28.26
C PHE A 379 0.42 -3.04 27.01
N LEU A 380 -0.56 -2.15 27.14
CA LEU A 380 -1.13 -1.45 25.98
C LEU A 380 -0.08 -0.64 25.21
N SER A 381 0.95 -0.12 25.89
CA SER A 381 2.04 0.64 25.25
C SER A 381 2.91 -0.20 24.31
N ILE A 382 2.93 -1.52 24.47
CA ILE A 382 3.74 -2.43 23.65
C ILE A 382 2.92 -3.11 22.54
N LEU A 383 1.59 -3.06 22.61
CA LEU A 383 0.69 -3.57 21.59
C LEU A 383 0.61 -2.60 20.40
N ARG A 384 0.52 -3.14 19.19
CA ARG A 384 0.18 -2.36 18.00
C ARG A 384 -1.30 -1.98 18.00
N LYS A 385 -1.67 -0.94 17.26
CA LYS A 385 -3.08 -0.60 17.03
C LYS A 385 -3.77 -1.69 16.23
N MET A 386 -5.08 -1.79 16.40
CA MET A 386 -5.92 -2.71 15.62
C MET A 386 -5.79 -2.37 14.13
N PRO A 387 -5.19 -3.24 13.30
CA PRO A 387 -5.11 -2.99 11.88
C PRO A 387 -6.46 -3.25 11.20
N ALA A 388 -6.76 -2.49 10.16
CA ALA A 388 -7.89 -2.82 9.28
C ALA A 388 -7.58 -4.09 8.48
N ARG A 389 -8.61 -4.91 8.22
CA ARG A 389 -8.53 -6.05 7.30
C ARG A 389 -9.02 -5.63 5.92
N LEU A 390 -8.18 -5.82 4.91
CA LEU A 390 -8.52 -5.56 3.52
C LEU A 390 -9.24 -6.77 2.90
N TYR A 391 -10.28 -6.49 2.12
CA TYR A 391 -11.00 -7.46 1.31
C TYR A 391 -11.16 -6.92 -0.11
N SER A 392 -10.85 -7.71 -1.13
CA SER A 392 -11.11 -7.33 -2.53
C SER A 392 -12.62 -7.13 -2.74
N ILE A 393 -12.99 -6.00 -3.33
CA ILE A 393 -14.41 -5.66 -3.54
C ILE A 393 -15.01 -6.59 -4.59
N ALA A 394 -16.19 -7.13 -4.29
CA ALA A 394 -16.91 -8.11 -5.10
C ALA A 394 -18.11 -7.54 -5.88
N SER A 395 -18.21 -6.22 -5.97
CA SER A 395 -19.24 -5.49 -6.71
C SER A 395 -18.66 -4.40 -7.61
N SER A 396 -19.38 -4.02 -8.65
CA SER A 396 -19.19 -2.76 -9.37
C SER A 396 -20.15 -1.69 -8.83
N LEU A 397 -19.70 -0.43 -8.74
CA LEU A 397 -20.58 0.69 -8.41
C LEU A 397 -21.60 0.99 -9.52
N GLU A 398 -21.27 0.71 -10.78
CA GLU A 398 -22.22 0.88 -11.90
C GLU A 398 -23.40 -0.09 -11.78
N ALA A 399 -23.13 -1.31 -11.29
CA ALA A 399 -24.16 -2.33 -11.09
C ALA A 399 -24.91 -2.18 -9.76
N ASN A 400 -24.24 -1.70 -8.71
CA ASN A 400 -24.82 -1.57 -7.36
C ASN A 400 -24.49 -0.17 -6.83
N PRO A 401 -25.23 0.87 -7.28
CA PRO A 401 -25.02 2.21 -6.79
C PRO A 401 -25.20 2.27 -5.27
N GLU A 402 -24.31 2.99 -4.59
CA GLU A 402 -24.35 3.18 -3.14
C GLU A 402 -24.22 1.89 -2.30
N GLU A 403 -23.72 0.79 -2.87
CA GLU A 403 -23.46 -0.46 -2.15
C GLU A 403 -22.04 -0.96 -2.40
N VAL A 404 -21.46 -1.69 -1.45
CA VAL A 404 -20.20 -2.42 -1.63
C VAL A 404 -20.32 -3.84 -1.10
N HIS A 405 -19.90 -4.81 -1.91
CA HIS A 405 -20.08 -6.23 -1.63
C HIS A 405 -18.72 -6.88 -1.38
N LEU A 406 -18.64 -7.83 -0.46
CA LEU A 406 -17.44 -8.58 -0.13
C LEU A 406 -17.68 -10.08 -0.16
N THR A 407 -16.61 -10.85 -0.38
CA THR A 407 -16.61 -12.32 -0.27
C THR A 407 -15.59 -12.74 0.79
N ILE A 408 -16.07 -13.14 1.97
CA ILE A 408 -15.23 -13.32 3.17
C ILE A 408 -15.21 -14.79 3.60
N GLY A 409 -14.06 -15.44 3.53
CA GLY A 409 -13.86 -16.76 4.13
C GLY A 409 -13.72 -16.68 5.65
N ALA A 410 -14.55 -17.41 6.38
CA ALA A 410 -14.46 -17.49 7.83
C ALA A 410 -13.21 -18.30 8.25
N VAL A 411 -12.38 -17.72 9.14
CA VAL A 411 -11.13 -18.35 9.57
C VAL A 411 -11.32 -18.94 10.96
N ARG A 412 -11.27 -20.28 11.04
CA ARG A 412 -11.32 -21.06 12.28
C ARG A 412 -10.29 -22.18 12.22
N TYR A 413 -9.55 -22.38 13.30
CA TYR A 413 -8.60 -23.48 13.41
C TYR A 413 -8.28 -23.78 14.88
N ASP A 414 -7.90 -25.02 15.19
CA ASP A 414 -7.43 -25.38 16.53
C ASP A 414 -5.91 -25.21 16.62
N ALA A 415 -5.44 -24.49 17.64
CA ALA A 415 -4.02 -24.35 17.92
C ALA A 415 -3.74 -24.25 19.42
N HIS A 416 -2.75 -25.03 19.89
CA HIS A 416 -2.31 -25.08 21.29
C HIS A 416 -3.45 -25.34 22.28
N GLY A 417 -4.37 -26.23 21.92
CA GLY A 417 -5.49 -26.65 22.77
C GLY A 417 -6.64 -25.64 22.87
N ARG A 418 -6.64 -24.59 22.04
CA ARG A 418 -7.73 -23.61 21.92
C ARG A 418 -8.20 -23.46 20.49
N GLU A 419 -9.49 -23.22 20.33
CA GLU A 419 -10.06 -22.76 19.06
C GLU A 419 -9.60 -21.33 18.79
N ARG A 420 -9.16 -21.06 17.56
CA ARG A 420 -8.73 -19.76 17.07
C ARG A 420 -9.70 -19.25 16.04
N LYS A 421 -9.99 -17.96 16.14
CA LYS A 421 -10.99 -17.25 15.33
C LYS A 421 -10.32 -16.04 14.68
N GLY A 422 -10.43 -15.91 13.37
CA GLY A 422 -9.99 -14.70 12.68
C GLY A 422 -10.83 -13.50 13.12
N VAL A 423 -10.18 -12.43 13.55
CA VAL A 423 -10.85 -11.26 14.18
C VAL A 423 -11.96 -10.70 13.29
N CYS A 424 -11.61 -10.28 12.07
CA CYS A 424 -12.56 -9.67 11.14
C CYS A 424 -13.50 -10.68 10.49
N SER A 425 -13.01 -11.85 10.09
CA SER A 425 -13.84 -12.83 9.37
C SER A 425 -14.90 -13.46 10.27
N ILE A 426 -14.62 -13.67 11.55
CA ILE A 426 -15.61 -14.18 12.52
C ILE A 426 -16.51 -13.08 13.07
N LEU A 427 -16.03 -11.83 13.15
CA LEU A 427 -16.95 -10.68 13.30
C LEU A 427 -18.01 -10.73 12.20
N CYS A 428 -17.60 -10.81 10.93
CA CYS A 428 -18.51 -10.85 9.79
C CYS A 428 -19.39 -12.11 9.76
N ALA A 429 -18.87 -13.29 10.11
CA ALA A 429 -19.62 -14.53 10.00
C ALA A 429 -20.62 -14.77 11.15
N GLU A 430 -20.28 -14.36 12.38
CA GLU A 430 -21.03 -14.78 13.58
C GLU A 430 -21.64 -13.62 14.37
N ARG A 431 -21.09 -12.40 14.26
CA ARG A 431 -21.42 -11.29 15.16
C ARG A 431 -22.07 -10.09 14.47
N LEU A 432 -22.15 -10.09 13.14
CA LEU A 432 -22.86 -9.06 12.37
C LEU A 432 -24.18 -9.56 11.81
N GLN A 433 -25.21 -8.73 11.98
CA GLN A 433 -26.53 -8.91 11.40
C GLN A 433 -26.89 -7.71 10.52
N PRO A 434 -27.83 -7.87 9.57
CA PRO A 434 -28.40 -6.74 8.86
C PRO A 434 -28.91 -5.65 9.83
N GLY A 435 -28.53 -4.40 9.56
CA GLY A 435 -28.77 -3.23 10.42
C GLY A 435 -27.64 -2.87 11.38
N ASP A 436 -26.65 -3.75 11.59
CA ASP A 436 -25.42 -3.39 12.32
C ASP A 436 -24.53 -2.46 11.46
N THR A 437 -23.54 -1.81 12.08
CA THR A 437 -22.60 -0.93 11.35
C THR A 437 -21.15 -1.35 11.49
N LEU A 438 -20.37 -1.22 10.42
CA LEU A 438 -18.92 -1.44 10.40
C LEU A 438 -18.15 -0.18 10.00
N PRO A 439 -17.04 0.15 10.69
CA PRO A 439 -16.10 1.17 10.23
C PRO A 439 -15.31 0.67 9.00
N ILE A 440 -15.47 1.36 7.88
CA ILE A 440 -14.88 1.02 6.58
C ILE A 440 -14.15 2.18 5.91
N TYR A 441 -13.23 1.87 5.01
CA TYR A 441 -12.67 2.81 4.06
C TYR A 441 -12.32 2.12 2.73
N ILE A 442 -12.25 2.89 1.64
CA ILE A 442 -11.84 2.37 0.33
C ILE A 442 -10.32 2.45 0.19
N GLN A 443 -9.71 1.32 -0.13
CA GLN A 443 -8.31 1.22 -0.51
C GLN A 443 -8.21 1.10 -2.03
N HIS A 444 -7.82 2.18 -2.68
CA HIS A 444 -7.65 2.18 -4.13
C HIS A 444 -6.41 1.37 -4.56
N ASN A 445 -6.58 0.55 -5.60
CA ASN A 445 -5.52 -0.27 -6.17
C ASN A 445 -5.40 -0.03 -7.68
N GLN A 446 -4.35 0.70 -8.08
CA GLN A 446 -4.06 1.00 -9.50
C GLN A 446 -3.34 -0.15 -10.24
N ASN A 447 -2.90 -1.18 -9.50
CA ASN A 447 -2.21 -2.34 -10.03
C ASN A 447 -3.14 -3.53 -10.30
N PHE A 448 -4.45 -3.35 -10.05
CA PHE A 448 -5.47 -4.37 -10.30
C PHE A 448 -6.73 -3.74 -10.88
N LYS A 449 -6.71 -3.47 -12.19
CA LYS A 449 -7.78 -2.78 -12.93
C LYS A 449 -8.08 -3.45 -14.26
N LEU A 450 -9.35 -3.36 -14.67
CA LEU A 450 -9.77 -3.70 -16.03
C LEU A 450 -8.98 -2.88 -17.07
N PRO A 451 -8.75 -3.40 -18.29
CA PRO A 451 -8.06 -2.65 -19.33
C PRO A 451 -8.87 -1.42 -19.75
N GLU A 452 -8.19 -0.32 -20.09
CA GLU A 452 -8.84 0.90 -20.60
C GLU A 452 -9.65 0.64 -21.88
N ASN A 453 -9.18 -0.29 -22.73
CA ASN A 453 -9.93 -0.74 -23.90
C ASN A 453 -10.88 -1.88 -23.51
N PRO A 454 -12.21 -1.69 -23.55
CA PRO A 454 -13.18 -2.71 -23.16
C PRO A 454 -13.14 -3.97 -24.06
N ASP A 455 -12.62 -3.86 -25.29
CA ASP A 455 -12.49 -4.97 -26.23
C ASP A 455 -11.28 -5.88 -25.94
N THR A 456 -10.36 -5.44 -25.08
CA THR A 456 -9.21 -6.27 -24.70
C THR A 456 -9.69 -7.54 -23.99
N PRO A 457 -9.30 -8.74 -24.47
CA PRO A 457 -9.67 -9.98 -23.80
C PRO A 457 -9.10 -10.05 -22.38
N ILE A 458 -9.84 -10.65 -21.46
CA ILE A 458 -9.37 -10.84 -20.08
C ILE A 458 -9.43 -12.31 -19.68
N ILE A 459 -8.40 -12.76 -18.95
CA ILE A 459 -8.28 -14.08 -18.34
C ILE A 459 -8.18 -13.88 -16.83
N MET A 460 -9.11 -14.48 -16.09
CA MET A 460 -9.25 -14.33 -14.65
C MET A 460 -9.01 -15.67 -13.98
N VAL A 461 -8.09 -15.74 -13.01
CA VAL A 461 -7.76 -16.96 -12.26
C VAL A 461 -7.98 -16.69 -10.77
N GLY A 462 -9.06 -17.25 -10.21
CA GLY A 462 -9.51 -16.92 -8.86
C GLY A 462 -10.21 -18.08 -8.15
N PRO A 463 -9.45 -19.03 -7.58
CA PRO A 463 -10.04 -20.07 -6.75
C PRO A 463 -10.50 -19.54 -5.38
N GLY A 464 -11.55 -20.16 -4.83
CA GLY A 464 -12.13 -19.80 -3.53
C GLY A 464 -12.55 -18.33 -3.46
N THR A 465 -12.13 -17.64 -2.40
CA THR A 465 -12.42 -16.20 -2.21
C THR A 465 -11.71 -15.30 -3.24
N GLY A 466 -10.74 -15.83 -3.99
CA GLY A 466 -10.12 -15.13 -5.11
C GLY A 466 -11.09 -14.79 -6.25
N ILE A 467 -12.32 -15.31 -6.21
CA ILE A 467 -13.39 -14.94 -7.13
C ILE A 467 -13.93 -13.52 -6.92
N ALA A 468 -13.71 -12.93 -5.74
CA ALA A 468 -14.29 -11.65 -5.33
C ALA A 468 -14.13 -10.55 -6.38
N PRO A 469 -12.90 -10.12 -6.75
CA PRO A 469 -12.75 -9.02 -7.71
C PRO A 469 -13.27 -9.41 -9.11
N PHE A 470 -13.28 -10.68 -9.47
CA PHE A 470 -13.81 -11.11 -10.77
C PHE A 470 -15.32 -10.99 -10.87
N ARG A 471 -16.04 -11.10 -9.74
CA ARG A 471 -17.46 -10.75 -9.69
C ARG A 471 -17.67 -9.27 -9.99
N SER A 472 -16.85 -8.38 -9.42
CA SER A 472 -16.88 -6.95 -9.73
C SER A 472 -16.59 -6.65 -11.21
N PHE A 473 -15.61 -7.36 -11.79
CA PHE A 473 -15.25 -7.20 -13.21
C PHE A 473 -16.39 -7.61 -14.13
N MET A 474 -17.07 -8.72 -13.82
CA MET A 474 -18.20 -9.17 -14.63
C MET A 474 -19.39 -8.21 -14.57
N GLN A 475 -19.71 -7.71 -13.36
CA GLN A 475 -20.75 -6.70 -13.20
C GLN A 475 -20.43 -5.43 -14.00
N GLU A 476 -19.20 -4.92 -13.90
CA GLU A 476 -18.75 -3.75 -14.68
C GLU A 476 -18.88 -3.99 -16.19
N ARG A 477 -18.45 -5.14 -16.68
CA ARG A 477 -18.51 -5.47 -18.12
C ARG A 477 -19.93 -5.63 -18.62
N GLU A 478 -20.84 -6.17 -17.80
CA GLU A 478 -22.28 -6.27 -18.12
C GLU A 478 -22.89 -4.86 -18.25
N GLU A 479 -22.69 -3.98 -17.26
CA GLU A 479 -23.28 -2.64 -17.25
C GLU A 479 -22.68 -1.70 -18.30
N THR A 480 -21.38 -1.79 -18.54
CA THR A 480 -20.71 -0.97 -19.58
C THR A 480 -20.91 -1.52 -21.00
N GLY A 481 -21.48 -2.72 -21.15
CA GLY A 481 -21.67 -3.38 -22.44
C GLY A 481 -20.37 -3.77 -23.14
N ALA A 482 -19.32 -4.12 -22.38
CA ALA A 482 -18.02 -4.47 -22.92
C ALA A 482 -18.06 -5.80 -23.70
N GLU A 483 -17.67 -5.77 -24.98
CA GLU A 483 -17.77 -6.94 -25.88
C GLU A 483 -16.49 -7.81 -25.93
N GLY A 484 -15.38 -7.35 -25.34
CA GLY A 484 -14.14 -8.12 -25.26
C GLY A 484 -14.34 -9.48 -24.58
N LYS A 485 -13.59 -10.48 -25.02
CA LYS A 485 -13.75 -11.85 -24.52
C LYS A 485 -13.33 -11.97 -23.05
N THR A 486 -14.07 -12.78 -22.29
CA THR A 486 -13.82 -12.97 -20.86
C THR A 486 -13.71 -14.46 -20.53
N TRP A 487 -12.64 -14.86 -19.85
CA TRP A 487 -12.43 -16.25 -19.44
C TRP A 487 -12.12 -16.35 -17.96
N LEU A 488 -12.89 -17.15 -17.23
CA LEU A 488 -12.68 -17.43 -15.81
C LEU A 488 -12.17 -18.85 -15.56
N PHE A 489 -11.09 -18.97 -14.78
CA PHE A 489 -10.67 -20.20 -14.12
C PHE A 489 -11.01 -20.12 -12.63
N PHE A 490 -11.96 -20.94 -12.21
CA PHE A 490 -12.42 -21.02 -10.81
C PHE A 490 -12.07 -22.38 -10.22
N GLY A 491 -11.87 -22.44 -8.91
CA GLY A 491 -11.76 -23.71 -8.21
C GLY A 491 -12.10 -23.62 -6.73
N ASP A 492 -12.60 -24.71 -6.18
CA ASP A 492 -12.83 -24.87 -4.74
C ASP A 492 -12.75 -26.36 -4.34
N GLN A 493 -13.25 -26.74 -3.16
CA GLN A 493 -13.20 -28.11 -2.67
C GLN A 493 -14.23 -28.99 -3.39
N HIS A 494 -15.51 -28.62 -3.35
CA HIS A 494 -16.59 -29.43 -3.87
C HIS A 494 -17.56 -28.64 -4.76
N PHE A 495 -17.99 -29.25 -5.87
CA PHE A 495 -18.96 -28.64 -6.79
C PHE A 495 -20.30 -28.33 -6.11
N VAL A 496 -20.79 -29.25 -5.27
CA VAL A 496 -22.14 -29.15 -4.70
C VAL A 496 -22.20 -28.12 -3.57
N THR A 497 -21.14 -27.96 -2.80
CA THR A 497 -21.18 -27.17 -1.56
C THR A 497 -20.36 -25.90 -1.62
N ASP A 498 -19.42 -25.76 -2.55
CA ASP A 498 -18.44 -24.66 -2.52
C ASP A 498 -18.35 -23.89 -3.84
N PHE A 499 -19.30 -24.09 -4.77
CA PHE A 499 -19.35 -23.32 -6.00
C PHE A 499 -19.96 -21.93 -5.77
N LEU A 500 -19.11 -21.00 -5.32
CA LEU A 500 -19.46 -19.62 -5.00
C LEU A 500 -20.08 -18.90 -6.21
N TYR A 501 -21.22 -18.22 -5.98
CA TYR A 501 -21.97 -17.44 -6.99
C TYR A 501 -22.36 -18.23 -8.26
N GLN A 502 -22.54 -19.55 -8.17
CA GLN A 502 -22.81 -20.44 -9.31
C GLN A 502 -23.85 -19.91 -10.30
N THR A 503 -24.98 -19.40 -9.79
CA THR A 503 -26.09 -18.91 -10.63
C THR A 503 -25.72 -17.66 -11.42
N GLU A 504 -24.90 -16.77 -10.85
CA GLU A 504 -24.44 -15.56 -11.54
C GLU A 504 -23.50 -15.91 -12.70
N TRP A 505 -22.53 -16.81 -12.45
CA TRP A 505 -21.61 -17.27 -13.51
C TRP A 505 -22.36 -17.94 -14.67
N GLN A 506 -23.36 -18.77 -14.36
CA GLN A 506 -24.20 -19.41 -15.38
C GLN A 506 -24.99 -18.40 -16.19
N LYS A 507 -25.53 -17.35 -15.55
CA LYS A 507 -26.23 -16.26 -16.23
C LYS A 507 -25.29 -15.50 -17.17
N TRP A 508 -24.08 -15.15 -16.72
CA TRP A 508 -23.11 -14.44 -17.58
C TRP A 508 -22.61 -15.29 -18.75
N LEU A 509 -22.46 -16.61 -18.58
CA LEU A 509 -22.17 -17.54 -19.69
C LEU A 509 -23.31 -17.56 -20.71
N GLN A 510 -24.56 -17.64 -20.24
CA GLN A 510 -25.73 -17.68 -21.11
C GLN A 510 -25.92 -16.38 -21.90
N ASN A 511 -25.65 -15.24 -21.26
CA ASN A 511 -25.79 -13.91 -21.86
C ASN A 511 -24.58 -13.51 -22.71
N GLY A 512 -23.47 -14.27 -22.66
CA GLY A 512 -22.26 -14.02 -23.44
C GLY A 512 -21.30 -12.98 -22.84
N VAL A 513 -21.61 -12.40 -21.67
CA VAL A 513 -20.69 -11.51 -20.94
C VAL A 513 -19.45 -12.28 -20.50
N LEU A 514 -19.65 -13.50 -19.97
CA LEU A 514 -18.59 -14.47 -19.72
C LEU A 514 -18.48 -15.37 -20.95
N THR A 515 -17.35 -15.32 -21.66
CA THR A 515 -17.17 -16.14 -22.87
C THR A 515 -16.91 -17.60 -22.52
N LYS A 516 -16.14 -17.84 -21.46
CA LYS A 516 -15.72 -19.19 -21.07
C LYS A 516 -15.46 -19.29 -19.57
N MET A 517 -15.74 -20.47 -19.02
CA MET A 517 -15.44 -20.79 -17.63
C MET A 517 -14.90 -22.22 -17.51
N ASP A 518 -13.77 -22.37 -16.84
CA ASP A 518 -13.19 -23.66 -16.48
C ASP A 518 -13.14 -23.79 -14.96
N VAL A 519 -13.59 -24.95 -14.45
CA VAL A 519 -13.76 -25.18 -13.02
C VAL A 519 -12.93 -26.36 -12.51
N ALA A 520 -12.37 -26.21 -11.30
CA ALA A 520 -11.54 -27.21 -10.64
C ALA A 520 -12.06 -27.51 -9.22
N PHE A 521 -12.55 -28.73 -8.97
CA PHE A 521 -13.00 -29.17 -7.65
C PHE A 521 -12.03 -30.19 -7.08
N SER A 522 -11.25 -29.75 -6.10
CA SER A 522 -10.08 -30.48 -5.60
C SER A 522 -10.40 -31.73 -4.78
N ARG A 523 -11.67 -31.92 -4.37
CA ARG A 523 -12.11 -32.99 -3.46
C ARG A 523 -13.28 -33.83 -3.98
N ASP A 524 -13.70 -33.64 -5.23
CA ASP A 524 -14.78 -34.43 -5.83
C ASP A 524 -14.30 -35.76 -6.46
N SER A 525 -12.99 -35.93 -6.63
CA SER A 525 -12.35 -37.13 -7.15
C SER A 525 -11.17 -37.58 -6.27
N GLU A 526 -10.67 -38.80 -6.50
CA GLU A 526 -9.44 -39.29 -5.85
C GLU A 526 -8.21 -38.44 -6.22
N GLU A 527 -8.16 -37.96 -7.46
CA GLU A 527 -7.12 -37.04 -7.92
C GLU A 527 -7.50 -35.58 -7.64
N LYS A 528 -6.55 -34.80 -7.13
CA LYS A 528 -6.76 -33.37 -6.87
C LYS A 528 -6.64 -32.57 -8.17
N VAL A 529 -7.72 -31.88 -8.55
CA VAL A 529 -7.75 -30.97 -9.69
C VAL A 529 -7.73 -29.52 -9.20
N TYR A 530 -6.77 -28.74 -9.72
CA TYR A 530 -6.62 -27.31 -9.42
C TYR A 530 -6.66 -26.46 -10.69
N VAL A 531 -6.74 -25.14 -10.54
CA VAL A 531 -6.88 -24.20 -11.67
C VAL A 531 -5.72 -24.27 -12.66
N GLN A 532 -4.48 -24.46 -12.19
CA GLN A 532 -3.31 -24.64 -13.04
C GLN A 532 -3.40 -25.89 -13.93
N HIS A 533 -4.08 -26.95 -13.48
CA HIS A 533 -4.32 -28.13 -14.32
C HIS A 533 -5.30 -27.79 -15.44
N ARG A 534 -6.38 -27.05 -15.14
CA ARG A 534 -7.33 -26.56 -16.15
C ARG A 534 -6.68 -25.62 -17.15
N MET A 535 -5.79 -24.74 -16.70
CA MET A 535 -5.03 -23.86 -17.59
C MET A 535 -4.16 -24.67 -18.56
N LYS A 536 -3.46 -25.71 -18.08
CA LYS A 536 -2.65 -26.60 -18.92
C LYS A 536 -3.49 -27.41 -19.91
N GLU A 537 -4.66 -27.91 -19.50
CA GLU A 537 -5.61 -28.57 -20.40
C GLU A 537 -6.05 -27.66 -21.56
N GLN A 538 -6.08 -26.36 -21.33
CA GLN A 538 -6.51 -25.33 -22.27
C GLN A 538 -5.33 -24.52 -22.85
N SER A 539 -4.10 -25.04 -22.76
CA SER A 539 -2.84 -24.34 -23.05
C SER A 539 -2.84 -23.58 -24.38
N LYS A 540 -3.27 -24.23 -25.45
CA LYS A 540 -3.29 -23.67 -26.82
C LYS A 540 -4.14 -22.42 -26.91
N GLU A 541 -5.40 -22.52 -26.50
CA GLU A 541 -6.33 -21.39 -26.59
C GLU A 541 -5.93 -20.27 -25.62
N LEU A 542 -5.44 -20.63 -24.42
CA LEU A 542 -4.91 -19.67 -23.46
C LEU A 542 -3.76 -18.87 -24.10
N TYR A 543 -2.79 -19.56 -24.71
CA TYR A 543 -1.67 -18.91 -25.39
C TYR A 543 -2.12 -18.04 -26.57
N GLU A 544 -3.10 -18.48 -27.37
CA GLU A 544 -3.69 -17.66 -28.44
C GLU A 544 -4.28 -16.35 -27.91
N TRP A 545 -4.96 -16.36 -26.76
CA TRP A 545 -5.47 -15.14 -26.13
C TRP A 545 -4.33 -14.23 -25.64
N LEU A 546 -3.26 -14.81 -25.07
CA LEU A 546 -2.07 -14.05 -24.69
C LEU A 546 -1.46 -13.34 -25.91
N GLN A 547 -1.41 -14.00 -27.06
CA GLN A 547 -0.94 -13.40 -28.32
C GLN A 547 -1.89 -12.31 -28.85
N GLN A 548 -3.20 -12.44 -28.60
CA GLN A 548 -4.22 -11.43 -28.97
C GLN A 548 -4.22 -10.19 -28.08
N GLY A 549 -3.31 -10.10 -27.10
CA GLY A 549 -3.22 -8.94 -26.23
C GLY A 549 -3.98 -9.08 -24.92
N ALA A 550 -4.43 -10.29 -24.54
CA ALA A 550 -5.21 -10.48 -23.32
C ALA A 550 -4.50 -9.96 -22.07
N ALA A 551 -5.28 -9.42 -21.13
CA ALA A 551 -4.86 -9.14 -19.77
C ALA A 551 -5.17 -10.34 -18.87
N VAL A 552 -4.22 -10.72 -18.01
CA VAL A 552 -4.30 -11.87 -17.10
C VAL A 552 -4.32 -11.36 -15.67
N TYR A 553 -5.26 -11.87 -14.89
CA TYR A 553 -5.46 -11.51 -13.50
C TYR A 553 -5.41 -12.76 -12.61
N ILE A 554 -4.67 -12.69 -11.51
CA ILE A 554 -4.63 -13.72 -10.48
C ILE A 554 -5.11 -13.12 -9.16
N CYS A 555 -6.03 -13.79 -8.48
CA CYS A 555 -6.45 -13.40 -7.14
C CYS A 555 -6.61 -14.63 -6.22
N GLY A 556 -6.19 -14.50 -4.96
CA GLY A 556 -6.29 -15.56 -3.94
C GLY A 556 -4.98 -15.82 -3.21
N ASP A 557 -4.77 -17.07 -2.79
CA ASP A 557 -3.63 -17.51 -1.97
C ASP A 557 -2.27 -17.16 -2.61
N GLU A 558 -1.50 -16.32 -1.92
CA GLU A 558 -0.15 -15.91 -2.34
C GLU A 558 0.87 -17.05 -2.25
N GLN A 559 0.79 -17.86 -1.19
CA GLN A 559 1.88 -18.78 -0.81
C GLN A 559 2.06 -19.95 -1.77
N HIS A 560 0.96 -20.52 -2.28
CA HIS A 560 1.01 -21.71 -3.13
C HIS A 560 0.36 -21.45 -4.48
N MET A 561 -0.89 -20.97 -4.48
CA MET A 561 -1.69 -20.87 -5.71
C MET A 561 -1.09 -19.89 -6.71
N ALA A 562 -0.72 -18.69 -6.26
CA ALA A 562 -0.13 -17.67 -7.14
C ALA A 562 1.17 -18.16 -7.79
N HIS A 563 2.01 -18.88 -7.03
CA HIS A 563 3.24 -19.48 -7.55
C HIS A 563 2.94 -20.55 -8.61
N ASP A 564 2.06 -21.51 -8.30
CA ASP A 564 1.70 -22.60 -9.22
C ASP A 564 1.09 -22.08 -10.53
N VAL A 565 0.23 -21.06 -10.46
CA VAL A 565 -0.36 -20.42 -11.63
C VAL A 565 0.69 -19.67 -12.45
N HIS A 566 1.62 -18.97 -11.79
CA HIS A 566 2.73 -18.31 -12.47
C HIS A 566 3.62 -19.31 -13.22
N GLN A 567 3.96 -20.44 -12.58
CA GLN A 567 4.71 -21.51 -13.22
C GLN A 567 3.95 -22.11 -14.40
N ALA A 568 2.64 -22.34 -14.25
CA ALA A 568 1.82 -22.86 -15.34
C ALA A 568 1.75 -21.90 -16.54
N LEU A 569 1.70 -20.58 -16.33
CA LEU A 569 1.77 -19.60 -17.42
C LEU A 569 3.12 -19.67 -18.15
N LEU A 570 4.24 -19.75 -17.42
CA LEU A 570 5.56 -19.90 -18.02
C LEU A 570 5.67 -21.18 -18.85
N ASP A 571 5.18 -22.30 -18.32
CA ASP A 571 5.16 -23.59 -19.02
C ASP A 571 4.34 -23.48 -20.32
N ILE A 572 3.14 -22.91 -20.26
CA ILE A 572 2.25 -22.74 -21.44
C ILE A 572 2.92 -21.84 -22.50
N ILE A 573 3.52 -20.72 -22.10
CA ILE A 573 4.22 -19.81 -23.03
C ILE A 573 5.42 -20.50 -23.67
N GLN A 574 6.15 -21.30 -22.90
CA GLN A 574 7.31 -22.05 -23.39
C GLN A 574 6.89 -23.11 -24.41
N GLU A 575 5.90 -23.95 -24.07
CA GLU A 575 5.44 -25.08 -24.86
C GLU A 575 4.72 -24.61 -26.14
N GLU A 576 3.69 -23.78 -26.00
CA GLU A 576 2.85 -23.35 -27.14
C GLU A 576 3.51 -22.25 -27.97
N GLY A 577 4.39 -21.44 -27.35
CA GLY A 577 5.18 -20.43 -28.05
C GLY A 577 6.47 -20.95 -28.69
N GLY A 578 6.86 -22.20 -28.42
CA GLY A 578 8.10 -22.79 -28.93
C GLY A 578 9.35 -21.99 -28.56
N MET A 579 9.36 -21.37 -27.38
CA MET A 579 10.44 -20.48 -26.92
C MET A 579 11.21 -21.07 -25.72
N SER A 580 12.39 -20.51 -25.42
CA SER A 580 13.15 -20.93 -24.23
C SER A 580 12.52 -20.35 -22.95
N ARG A 581 12.89 -20.91 -21.80
CA ARG A 581 12.41 -20.45 -20.50
C ARG A 581 12.69 -18.96 -20.26
N GLU A 582 13.89 -18.50 -20.60
CA GLU A 582 14.29 -17.10 -20.43
C GLU A 582 13.45 -16.16 -21.31
N LYS A 583 13.02 -16.62 -22.49
CA LYS A 583 12.12 -15.85 -23.36
C LYS A 583 10.70 -15.82 -22.81
N ALA A 584 10.23 -16.91 -22.20
CA ALA A 584 8.92 -16.95 -21.54
C ALA A 584 8.89 -16.01 -20.32
N GLU A 585 9.95 -16.00 -19.52
CA GLU A 585 10.12 -15.06 -18.39
C GLU A 585 10.14 -13.61 -18.88
N SER A 586 10.90 -13.31 -19.94
CA SER A 586 10.89 -11.99 -20.56
C SER A 586 9.53 -11.59 -21.13
N PHE A 587 8.74 -12.56 -21.63
CA PHE A 587 7.39 -12.32 -22.13
C PHE A 587 6.43 -11.94 -21.00
N LEU A 588 6.45 -12.67 -19.88
CA LEU A 588 5.65 -12.33 -18.71
C LEU A 588 6.09 -10.99 -18.09
N ALA A 589 7.39 -10.72 -18.01
CA ALA A 589 7.89 -9.43 -17.52
C ALA A 589 7.40 -8.26 -18.38
N ASP A 590 7.40 -8.41 -19.72
CA ASP A 590 6.83 -7.43 -20.64
C ASP A 590 5.31 -7.27 -20.44
N MET A 591 4.59 -8.36 -20.17
CA MET A 591 3.17 -8.29 -19.82
C MET A 591 2.94 -7.51 -18.52
N GLN A 592 3.73 -7.75 -17.46
CA GLN A 592 3.62 -7.00 -16.20
C GLN A 592 3.88 -5.51 -16.42
N GLN A 593 4.95 -5.17 -17.15
CA GLN A 593 5.27 -3.78 -17.48
C GLN A 593 4.14 -3.09 -18.24
N LYS A 594 3.44 -3.83 -19.12
CA LYS A 594 2.28 -3.34 -19.89
C LYS A 594 0.95 -3.43 -19.14
N LYS A 595 0.96 -3.76 -17.84
CA LYS A 595 -0.24 -4.00 -17.02
C LYS A 595 -1.18 -5.07 -17.59
N ARG A 596 -0.63 -6.04 -18.32
CA ARG A 596 -1.35 -7.19 -18.88
C ARG A 596 -1.21 -8.45 -18.04
N TYR A 597 -0.40 -8.43 -16.99
CA TYR A 597 -0.35 -9.49 -15.99
C TYR A 597 -0.38 -8.84 -14.61
N GLN A 598 -1.51 -8.99 -13.90
CA GLN A 598 -1.82 -8.29 -12.66
C GLN A 598 -2.19 -9.32 -11.56
N ARG A 599 -1.80 -9.03 -10.32
CA ARG A 599 -1.95 -9.96 -9.19
C ARG A 599 -2.50 -9.23 -7.95
N ASP A 600 -3.56 -9.77 -7.37
CA ASP A 600 -4.14 -9.37 -6.10
C ASP A 600 -4.15 -10.59 -5.16
N VAL A 601 -3.00 -10.88 -4.58
CA VAL A 601 -2.74 -12.10 -3.82
C VAL A 601 -2.40 -11.75 -2.37
N TYR A 602 -2.82 -12.61 -1.44
CA TYR A 602 -2.77 -12.37 0.01
C TYR A 602 -2.70 -13.65 0.84
#